data_AF-A0AAV9JF49-F1
#
_entry.id   AF-A0AAV9JF49-F1
#
_cell.length_a   1.000
_cell.length_b   1.000
_cell.length_c   1.000
_cell.angle_alpha   90.00
_cell.angle_beta   90.00
_cell.angle_gamma   90.00
#
_symmetry.space_group_name_H-M   'P 1'
#
loop_
_entity.id
_entity.type
_entity.pdbx_description
1 polymer ?
#
loop_
_entity_poly.entity_id
_entity_poly.type
_entity_poly.pdbx_seq_one_letter_code
_entity_poly.pdbx_strand_id
1 'polypeptide(L)'
;MDKYGENYGDNCDPGLAARIEKRMNGQISADDFAVLKEWREAKSYKEILALNVAYLRGEREICPYQYGPAYAETTPSLPALIRLHGLGILTQNSQPSGTTGPEYGQCNCCPKWSWFWTKQRAFLSFMIPRDVGRIPVEVEKKFIAELMHDSNVFTSIYNGVRLIHNFPEEWETHLAKKADSKVEIESDPEVTYRQIIKLDDSCATVPFATETDVMSKAQPLVIHVLARSWEEQDLVGLVEKAAERAGMNPVYAV
;
A
#
# COMPACT_ATOMS: atom_id res chain seq x y z
N MET A 1 8.60 6.52 16.23
CA MET A 1 9.40 7.12 15.14
C MET A 1 10.08 5.95 14.46
N ASP A 2 9.37 5.33 13.51
CA ASP A 2 9.91 4.22 12.73
C ASP A 2 10.79 4.82 11.65
N LYS A 3 12.11 4.67 11.79
CA LYS A 3 13.06 5.08 10.75
C LYS A 3 13.01 4.03 9.63
N TYR A 4 12.12 4.24 8.67
CA TYR A 4 12.00 3.46 7.43
C TYR A 4 13.17 3.76 6.46
N GLY A 5 14.40 3.49 6.89
CA GLY A 5 15.62 3.87 6.18
C GLY A 5 16.19 2.82 5.22
N GLU A 6 15.78 1.55 5.28
CA GLU A 6 16.60 0.45 4.71
C GLU A 6 15.98 -0.35 3.56
N ASN A 7 14.75 -0.05 3.09
CA ASN A 7 14.14 -0.79 1.96
C ASN A 7 14.33 -0.16 0.57
N TYR A 8 15.21 0.83 0.45
CA TYR A 8 15.63 1.36 -0.86
C TYR A 8 16.88 0.57 -1.29
N GLY A 9 16.70 -0.60 -1.88
CA GLY A 9 17.76 -1.59 -2.08
C GLY A 9 19.07 -1.05 -2.67
N ASP A 10 20.21 -1.49 -2.13
CA ASP A 10 21.65 -1.46 -2.55
C ASP A 10 22.23 -0.27 -3.36
N ASN A 11 21.45 0.75 -3.71
CA ASN A 11 21.81 1.93 -4.48
C ASN A 11 21.11 3.16 -3.90
N CYS A 12 21.14 3.33 -2.57
CA CYS A 12 20.70 4.56 -1.94
C CYS A 12 21.59 5.71 -2.42
N ASP A 13 21.13 6.47 -3.43
CA ASP A 13 21.57 7.84 -3.67
C ASP A 13 21.58 8.56 -2.30
N PRO A 14 22.75 8.92 -1.74
CA PRO A 14 22.81 9.58 -0.44
C PRO A 14 22.02 10.88 -0.42
N GLY A 15 21.83 11.50 -1.60
CA GLY A 15 20.95 12.63 -1.79
C GLY A 15 19.47 12.28 -1.54
N LEU A 16 19.01 11.11 -1.98
CA LEU A 16 17.62 10.67 -1.82
C LEU A 16 17.27 10.42 -0.35
N ALA A 17 18.12 9.69 0.38
CA ALA A 17 17.90 9.43 1.81
C ALA A 17 17.81 10.74 2.61
N ALA A 18 18.72 11.69 2.34
CA ALA A 18 18.68 13.01 2.95
C ALA A 18 17.43 13.83 2.57
N ARG A 19 16.95 13.72 1.31
CA ARG A 19 15.69 14.37 0.87
C ARG A 19 14.48 13.80 1.61
N ILE A 20 14.39 12.46 1.71
CA ILE A 20 13.30 11.78 2.44
C ILE A 20 13.30 12.21 3.91
N GLU A 21 14.45 12.20 4.58
CA GLU A 21 14.57 12.62 5.98
C GLU A 21 14.12 14.08 6.18
N LYS A 22 14.53 15.00 5.29
CA LYS A 22 14.06 16.40 5.31
C LYS A 22 12.54 16.48 5.21
N ARG A 23 11.93 15.75 4.27
CA ARG A 23 10.46 15.73 4.07
C ARG A 23 9.74 15.19 5.31
N MET A 24 10.21 14.09 5.88
CA MET A 24 9.66 13.51 7.12
C MET A 24 9.75 14.48 8.30
N ASN A 25 10.75 15.35 8.32
CA ASN A 25 10.92 16.42 9.31
C ASN A 25 10.17 17.72 8.95
N GLY A 26 9.28 17.69 7.96
CA GLY A 26 8.45 18.84 7.54
C GLY A 26 9.20 19.87 6.69
N GLN A 27 10.44 19.61 6.29
CA GLN A 27 11.23 20.48 5.43
C GLN A 27 10.92 20.16 3.96
N ILE A 28 9.74 20.61 3.51
CA ILE A 28 9.24 20.43 2.15
C ILE A 28 9.84 21.51 1.23
N SER A 29 10.48 21.10 0.14
CA SER A 29 11.04 22.03 -0.84
C SER A 29 9.95 22.71 -1.69
N ALA A 30 10.32 23.76 -2.44
CA ALA A 30 9.38 24.42 -3.35
C ALA A 30 8.88 23.45 -4.46
N ASP A 31 9.76 22.58 -4.95
CA ASP A 31 9.42 21.58 -5.97
C ASP A 31 8.50 20.50 -5.40
N ASP A 32 8.78 20.01 -4.18
CA ASP A 32 7.89 19.06 -3.49
C ASP A 32 6.51 19.69 -3.26
N PHE A 33 6.46 20.96 -2.88
CA PHE A 33 5.20 21.68 -2.70
C PHE A 33 4.43 21.81 -4.01
N ALA A 34 5.12 22.08 -5.14
CA ALA A 34 4.49 22.14 -6.45
C ALA A 34 3.87 20.79 -6.83
N VAL A 35 4.58 19.69 -6.60
CA VAL A 35 4.04 18.33 -6.82
C VAL A 35 2.82 18.09 -5.95
N LEU A 36 2.89 18.29 -4.63
CA LEU A 36 1.75 18.09 -3.73
C LEU A 36 0.57 19.03 -4.02
N LYS A 37 0.84 20.21 -4.59
CA LYS A 37 -0.19 21.15 -5.03
C LYS A 37 -0.99 20.60 -6.22
N GLU A 38 -0.36 19.92 -7.20
CA GLU A 38 -1.07 19.26 -8.31
C GLU A 38 -2.15 18.29 -7.79
N TRP A 39 -1.84 17.54 -6.73
CA TRP A 39 -2.78 16.63 -6.07
C TRP A 39 -3.94 17.37 -5.41
N ARG A 40 -3.67 18.47 -4.70
CA ARG A 40 -4.72 19.27 -4.04
C ARG A 40 -5.65 19.95 -5.04
N GLU A 41 -5.12 20.35 -6.19
CA GLU A 41 -5.88 21.04 -7.25
C GLU A 41 -6.64 20.07 -8.17
N ALA A 42 -6.49 18.75 -8.00
CA ALA A 42 -7.21 17.76 -8.77
C ALA A 42 -8.73 17.96 -8.65
N LYS A 43 -9.41 17.96 -9.80
CA LYS A 43 -10.84 18.28 -9.95
C LYS A 43 -11.71 17.05 -10.12
N SER A 44 -11.10 15.90 -10.32
CA SER A 44 -11.80 14.66 -10.58
C SER A 44 -11.03 13.47 -10.05
N TYR A 45 -11.74 12.39 -9.73
CA TYR A 45 -11.11 11.14 -9.31
C TYR A 45 -10.24 10.53 -10.43
N LYS A 46 -10.47 10.94 -11.70
CA LYS A 46 -9.65 10.53 -12.84
C LYS A 46 -8.27 11.18 -12.77
N GLU A 47 -8.20 12.46 -12.42
CA GLU A 47 -6.95 13.17 -12.23
C GLU A 47 -6.15 12.59 -11.05
N ILE A 48 -6.82 12.22 -9.96
CA ILE A 48 -6.16 11.53 -8.83
C ILE A 48 -5.53 10.21 -9.27
N LEU A 49 -6.24 9.38 -10.06
CA LEU A 49 -5.68 8.15 -10.61
C LEU A 49 -4.49 8.42 -11.53
N ALA A 50 -4.58 9.43 -12.40
CA ALA A 50 -3.50 9.80 -13.31
C ALA A 50 -2.24 10.27 -12.57
N LEU A 51 -2.41 11.08 -11.51
CA LEU A 51 -1.31 11.51 -10.65
C LEU A 51 -0.66 10.33 -9.92
N ASN A 52 -1.46 9.36 -9.48
CA ASN A 52 -0.91 8.15 -8.84
C ASN A 52 -0.17 7.25 -9.84
N VAL A 53 -0.69 7.11 -11.06
CA VAL A 53 0.03 6.41 -12.14
C VAL A 53 1.36 7.10 -12.46
N ALA A 54 1.40 8.44 -12.54
CA ALA A 54 2.64 9.19 -12.75
C ALA A 54 3.66 8.94 -11.63
N TYR A 55 3.21 8.90 -10.37
CA TYR A 55 4.05 8.51 -9.23
C TYR A 55 4.59 7.08 -9.36
N LEU A 56 3.73 6.10 -9.65
CA LEU A 56 4.13 4.68 -9.81
C LEU A 56 5.08 4.45 -11.00
N ARG A 57 5.04 5.31 -12.02
CA ARG A 57 5.99 5.31 -13.15
C ARG A 57 7.32 6.00 -12.83
N GLY A 58 7.45 6.63 -11.66
CA GLY A 58 8.63 7.40 -11.27
C GLY A 58 8.70 8.80 -11.90
N GLU A 59 7.62 9.27 -12.53
CA GLU A 59 7.52 10.64 -13.09
C GLU A 59 7.37 11.70 -11.98
N ARG A 60 7.06 11.26 -10.75
CA ARG A 60 7.03 12.04 -9.52
C ARG A 60 7.77 11.27 -8.43
N GLU A 61 8.70 11.93 -7.73
CA GLU A 61 9.45 11.29 -6.63
C GLU A 61 8.58 11.10 -5.38
N ILE A 62 7.49 11.88 -5.22
CA ILE A 62 6.63 11.84 -4.04
C ILE A 62 5.15 11.84 -4.43
N CYS A 63 4.31 11.43 -3.48
CA CYS A 63 2.86 11.56 -3.54
C CYS A 63 2.31 11.93 -2.14
N PRO A 64 1.01 12.24 -1.98
CA PRO A 64 0.47 12.73 -0.71
C PRO A 64 0.59 11.78 0.49
N TYR A 65 0.83 10.49 0.24
CA TYR A 65 0.97 9.47 1.28
C TYR A 65 2.38 8.85 1.34
N GLN A 66 3.32 9.27 0.49
CA GLN A 66 4.68 8.73 0.46
C GLN A 66 5.72 9.83 0.14
N TYR A 67 6.74 9.96 0.99
CA TYR A 67 7.77 11.01 0.90
C TYR A 67 8.96 10.67 -0.01
N GLY A 68 8.89 9.56 -0.73
CA GLY A 68 9.94 9.07 -1.64
C GLY A 68 9.37 8.17 -2.73
N PRO A 69 10.21 7.66 -3.64
CA PRO A 69 9.76 6.77 -4.70
C PRO A 69 9.18 5.48 -4.11
N ALA A 70 8.50 4.70 -4.95
CA ALA A 70 8.03 3.38 -4.56
C ALA A 70 9.23 2.54 -4.05
N TYR A 71 9.00 1.75 -2.99
CA TYR A 71 10.04 0.88 -2.45
C TYR A 71 10.49 -0.14 -3.48
N ALA A 72 11.75 -0.60 -3.38
CA ALA A 72 12.31 -1.55 -4.31
C ALA A 72 11.46 -2.84 -4.40
N GLU A 73 10.94 -3.31 -3.26
CA GLU A 73 10.02 -4.45 -3.16
C GLU A 73 8.72 -4.29 -3.96
N THR A 74 8.26 -3.06 -4.21
CA THR A 74 7.05 -2.77 -4.98
C THR A 74 7.31 -2.85 -6.49
N THR A 75 8.57 -2.72 -6.93
CA THR A 75 8.95 -2.64 -8.36
C THR A 75 8.35 -3.75 -9.22
N PRO A 76 8.40 -5.04 -8.81
CA PRO A 76 7.81 -6.13 -9.61
C PRO A 76 6.30 -6.00 -9.79
N SER A 77 5.61 -5.34 -8.85
CA SER A 77 4.16 -5.18 -8.85
C SER A 77 3.68 -3.91 -9.57
N LEU A 78 4.57 -2.96 -9.89
CA LEU A 78 4.19 -1.66 -10.49
C LEU A 78 3.33 -1.80 -11.76
N PRO A 79 3.64 -2.69 -12.72
CA PRO A 79 2.80 -2.84 -13.92
C PRO A 79 1.36 -3.26 -13.59
N ALA A 80 1.18 -4.15 -12.62
CA ALA A 80 -0.15 -4.61 -12.20
C ALA A 80 -0.90 -3.54 -11.41
N LEU A 81 -0.21 -2.83 -10.50
CA LEU A 81 -0.79 -1.70 -9.77
C LEU A 81 -1.28 -0.60 -10.73
N ILE A 82 -0.52 -0.29 -11.78
CA ILE A 82 -0.93 0.67 -12.82
C ILE A 82 -2.19 0.20 -13.57
N ARG A 83 -2.31 -1.09 -13.89
CA ARG A 83 -3.52 -1.63 -14.55
C ARG A 83 -4.76 -1.50 -13.67
N LEU A 84 -4.63 -1.71 -12.35
CA LEU A 84 -5.74 -1.48 -11.41
C LEU A 84 -6.28 -0.03 -11.48
N HIS A 85 -5.40 0.97 -11.64
CA HIS A 85 -5.83 2.36 -11.81
C HIS A 85 -6.63 2.58 -13.11
N GLY A 86 -6.30 1.84 -14.17
CA GLY A 86 -7.09 1.82 -15.41
C GLY A 86 -8.52 1.31 -15.20
N LEU A 87 -8.71 0.39 -14.26
CA LEU A 87 -10.02 -0.12 -13.84
C LEU A 87 -10.75 0.81 -12.85
N GLY A 88 -10.15 1.96 -12.49
CA GLY A 88 -10.71 2.89 -11.52
C GLY A 88 -10.41 2.54 -10.06
N ILE A 89 -9.47 1.64 -9.80
CA ILE A 89 -9.02 1.24 -8.46
C ILE A 89 -7.79 2.08 -8.07
N LEU A 90 -7.93 2.92 -7.05
CA LEU A 90 -6.83 3.75 -6.53
C LEU A 90 -6.06 2.99 -5.46
N THR A 91 -4.82 2.56 -5.74
CA THR A 91 -4.00 1.85 -4.74
C THR A 91 -3.22 2.83 -3.88
N GLN A 92 -3.14 2.56 -2.57
CA GLN A 92 -2.45 3.44 -1.62
C GLN A 92 -1.26 2.74 -0.93
N ASN A 93 -1.38 1.45 -0.64
CA ASN A 93 -0.33 0.70 0.04
C ASN A 93 -0.29 -0.73 -0.50
N SER A 94 0.92 -1.27 -0.67
CA SER A 94 1.15 -2.64 -1.13
C SER A 94 2.44 -3.16 -0.52
N GLN A 95 2.45 -4.44 -0.16
CA GLN A 95 3.68 -5.17 0.15
C GLN A 95 3.58 -6.58 -0.44
N PRO A 96 4.68 -7.15 -0.97
CA PRO A 96 4.70 -8.53 -1.40
C PRO A 96 4.75 -9.50 -0.21
N SER A 97 4.49 -10.79 -0.48
CA SER A 97 4.93 -11.84 0.44
C SER A 97 6.45 -11.98 0.32
N GLY A 98 7.11 -12.22 1.44
CA GLY A 98 8.56 -12.33 1.45
C GLY A 98 9.10 -12.83 2.78
N THR A 99 10.28 -13.45 2.75
CA THR A 99 11.06 -13.74 3.94
C THR A 99 12.47 -13.25 3.71
N THR A 100 12.97 -12.43 4.62
CA THR A 100 14.34 -11.90 4.59
C THR A 100 15.09 -12.33 5.83
N GLY A 101 16.40 -12.52 5.67
CA GLY A 101 17.29 -12.99 6.73
C GLY A 101 17.34 -14.52 6.88
N PRO A 102 18.11 -15.02 7.85
CA PRO A 102 18.78 -14.26 8.90
C PRO A 102 19.92 -13.37 8.36
N GLU A 103 19.88 -12.08 8.70
CA GLU A 103 20.86 -11.07 8.26
C GLU A 103 21.41 -10.30 9.45
N TYR A 104 22.67 -9.88 9.40
CA TYR A 104 23.30 -9.10 10.47
C TYR A 104 23.36 -7.63 10.07
N GLY A 105 22.71 -6.78 10.85
CA GLY A 105 22.57 -5.35 10.56
C GLY A 105 22.55 -4.49 11.82
N GLN A 106 22.38 -3.18 11.65
CA GLN A 106 22.20 -2.25 12.76
C GLN A 106 20.70 -2.09 13.09
N CYS A 107 20.31 -2.01 14.37
CA CYS A 107 18.91 -1.73 14.70
C CYS A 107 18.51 -0.31 14.27
N ASN A 108 17.39 -0.17 13.58
CA ASN A 108 16.77 1.13 13.29
C ASN A 108 16.46 1.96 14.55
N CYS A 109 16.38 1.30 15.71
CA CYS A 109 16.02 1.86 17.00
C CYS A 109 17.20 2.32 17.87
N CYS A 110 18.40 1.77 17.65
CA CYS A 110 19.54 1.95 18.55
C CYS A 110 20.86 1.55 17.86
N PRO A 111 22.02 2.03 18.32
CA PRO A 111 23.29 1.76 17.64
C PRO A 111 23.79 0.31 17.75
N LYS A 112 22.98 -0.61 18.30
CA LYS A 112 23.35 -2.03 18.45
C LYS A 112 23.20 -2.77 17.12
N TRP A 113 24.15 -3.65 16.86
CA TRP A 113 24.08 -4.61 15.78
C TRP A 113 23.45 -5.90 16.28
N SER A 114 22.62 -6.52 15.45
CA SER A 114 21.89 -7.74 15.80
C SER A 114 21.59 -8.55 14.53
N TRP A 115 21.21 -9.81 14.73
CA TRP A 115 20.63 -10.63 13.68
C TRP A 115 19.13 -10.34 13.56
N PHE A 116 18.65 -10.23 12.32
CA PHE A 116 17.27 -9.96 11.97
C PHE A 116 16.73 -11.03 11.03
N TRP A 117 15.45 -11.31 11.18
CA TRP A 117 14.67 -12.13 10.26
C TRP A 117 13.29 -11.50 10.17
N THR A 118 12.79 -11.33 8.95
CA THR A 118 11.48 -10.74 8.69
C THR A 118 10.68 -11.66 7.80
N LYS A 119 9.37 -11.76 8.06
CA LYS A 119 8.41 -12.43 7.19
C LYS A 119 7.23 -11.50 6.95
N GLN A 120 6.99 -11.20 5.68
CA GLN A 120 5.87 -10.39 5.22
C GLN A 120 4.84 -11.27 4.53
N ARG A 121 3.58 -10.91 4.73
CA ARG A 121 2.43 -11.49 4.04
C ARG A 121 1.95 -10.51 2.99
N ALA A 122 1.66 -10.96 1.77
CA ALA A 122 1.20 -10.06 0.72
C ALA A 122 -0.05 -9.29 1.17
N PHE A 123 -0.03 -7.98 0.98
CA PHE A 123 -1.12 -7.07 1.39
C PHE A 123 -1.30 -5.97 0.36
N LEU A 124 -2.55 -5.58 0.16
CA LEU A 124 -2.92 -4.48 -0.73
C LEU A 124 -4.05 -3.65 -0.09
N SER A 125 -3.87 -2.33 -0.09
CA SER A 125 -4.87 -1.35 0.31
C SER A 125 -5.22 -0.46 -0.87
N PHE A 126 -6.51 -0.34 -1.16
CA PHE A 126 -7.00 0.45 -2.28
C PHE A 126 -8.40 1.00 -2.04
N MET A 127 -8.82 1.89 -2.93
CA MET A 127 -10.14 2.51 -2.93
C MET A 127 -10.85 2.34 -4.26
N ILE A 128 -12.17 2.20 -4.22
CA ILE A 128 -13.04 2.30 -5.40
C ILE A 128 -14.13 3.35 -5.18
N PRO A 129 -14.46 4.20 -6.19
CA PRO A 129 -15.48 5.22 -6.05
C PRO A 129 -16.89 4.59 -6.11
N ARG A 130 -17.82 5.07 -5.27
CA ARG A 130 -19.21 4.59 -5.24
C ARG A 130 -20.18 5.48 -6.00
N ASP A 131 -19.97 6.79 -5.91
CA ASP A 131 -20.82 7.78 -6.56
C ASP A 131 -20.08 8.42 -7.73
N VAL A 132 -20.81 8.75 -8.79
CA VAL A 132 -20.36 9.20 -10.12
C VAL A 132 -19.99 8.07 -11.09
N GLY A 133 -21.00 7.38 -11.63
CA GLY A 133 -21.07 6.89 -13.03
C GLY A 133 -19.90 6.05 -13.61
N ARG A 134 -18.99 5.56 -12.77
CA ARG A 134 -17.71 4.96 -13.19
C ARG A 134 -17.72 3.44 -13.00
N ILE A 135 -18.24 2.97 -11.88
CA ILE A 135 -18.46 1.54 -11.60
C ILE A 135 -19.97 1.36 -11.36
N PRO A 136 -20.68 0.61 -12.22
CA PRO A 136 -22.07 0.28 -11.97
C PRO A 136 -22.23 -0.45 -10.63
N VAL A 137 -23.29 -0.14 -9.87
CA VAL A 137 -23.54 -0.75 -8.54
C VAL A 137 -23.51 -2.28 -8.58
N GLU A 138 -24.02 -2.90 -9.65
CA GLU A 138 -23.99 -4.35 -9.80
C GLU A 138 -22.58 -4.91 -10.07
N VAL A 139 -21.71 -4.14 -10.71
CA VAL A 139 -20.29 -4.47 -10.88
C VAL A 139 -19.55 -4.31 -9.55
N GLU A 140 -19.80 -3.23 -8.80
CA GLU A 140 -19.26 -3.02 -7.44
C GLU A 140 -19.61 -4.21 -6.54
N LYS A 141 -20.89 -4.60 -6.48
CA LYS A 141 -21.36 -5.73 -5.66
C LYS A 141 -20.69 -7.04 -6.07
N LYS A 142 -20.57 -7.32 -7.37
CA LYS A 142 -19.89 -8.51 -7.87
C LYS A 142 -18.42 -8.52 -7.48
N PHE A 143 -17.72 -7.39 -7.64
CA PHE A 143 -16.31 -7.29 -7.27
C PHE A 143 -16.08 -7.50 -5.77
N ILE A 144 -16.92 -6.89 -4.93
CA ILE A 144 -16.90 -7.14 -3.48
C ILE A 144 -17.15 -8.63 -3.18
N ALA A 145 -18.13 -9.25 -3.84
CA ALA A 145 -18.43 -10.66 -3.63
C ALA A 145 -17.27 -11.57 -4.08
N GLU A 146 -16.61 -11.28 -5.20
CA GLU A 146 -15.42 -12.01 -5.66
C GLU A 146 -14.32 -12.00 -4.59
N LEU A 147 -13.99 -10.84 -4.02
CA LEU A 147 -12.96 -10.73 -2.99
C LEU A 147 -13.36 -11.39 -1.66
N MET A 148 -14.61 -11.16 -1.22
CA MET A 148 -15.08 -11.67 0.08
C MET A 148 -15.20 -13.20 0.13
N HIS A 149 -15.41 -13.85 -1.02
CA HIS A 149 -15.51 -15.32 -1.11
C HIS A 149 -14.23 -16.00 -1.63
N ASP A 150 -13.21 -15.25 -2.00
CA ASP A 150 -11.95 -15.83 -2.47
C ASP A 150 -11.23 -16.55 -1.30
N SER A 151 -10.97 -17.85 -1.52
CA SER A 151 -10.38 -18.74 -0.52
C SER A 151 -8.90 -18.50 -0.27
N ASN A 152 -8.26 -17.58 -1.00
CA ASN A 152 -6.84 -17.28 -0.87
C ASN A 152 -6.59 -15.95 -0.17
N VAL A 153 -7.63 -15.14 0.09
CA VAL A 153 -7.48 -13.83 0.73
C VAL A 153 -8.46 -13.61 1.88
N PHE A 154 -8.05 -12.74 2.78
CA PHE A 154 -8.94 -12.01 3.66
C PHE A 154 -9.21 -10.63 3.06
N THR A 155 -10.40 -10.10 3.30
CA THR A 155 -10.87 -8.83 2.76
C THR A 155 -11.63 -8.06 3.83
N SER A 156 -11.39 -6.75 3.90
CA SER A 156 -12.14 -5.80 4.69
C SER A 156 -12.57 -4.63 3.82
N ILE A 157 -13.77 -4.13 4.08
CA ILE A 157 -14.41 -3.08 3.31
C ILE A 157 -14.99 -2.08 4.29
N TYR A 158 -14.55 -0.83 4.19
CA TYR A 158 -14.98 0.27 5.04
C TYR A 158 -15.51 1.42 4.18
N ASN A 159 -16.66 1.98 4.55
CA ASN A 159 -17.30 3.08 3.82
C ASN A 159 -17.34 4.41 4.58
N GLY A 160 -16.55 4.54 5.65
CA GLY A 160 -16.59 5.70 6.56
C GLY A 160 -17.57 5.56 7.73
N VAL A 161 -18.43 4.54 7.73
CA VAL A 161 -19.44 4.32 8.79
C VAL A 161 -19.49 2.85 9.24
N ARG A 162 -19.39 1.92 8.28
CA ARG A 162 -19.54 0.49 8.51
C ARG A 162 -18.33 -0.24 7.96
N LEU A 163 -17.81 -1.16 8.77
CA LEU A 163 -16.82 -2.15 8.40
C LEU A 163 -17.50 -3.50 8.14
N ILE A 164 -17.10 -4.18 7.06
CA ILE A 164 -17.44 -5.58 6.76
C ILE A 164 -16.13 -6.30 6.46
N HIS A 165 -15.89 -7.46 7.07
CA HIS A 165 -14.67 -8.21 6.82
C HIS A 165 -14.84 -9.72 7.03
N ASN A 166 -13.93 -10.51 6.46
CA ASN A 166 -13.80 -11.95 6.70
C ASN A 166 -12.47 -12.33 7.37
N PHE A 167 -11.72 -11.33 7.87
CA PHE A 167 -10.51 -11.54 8.66
C PHE A 167 -10.79 -12.34 9.95
N PRO A 168 -9.87 -13.24 10.37
CA PRO A 168 -9.97 -13.96 11.63
C PRO A 168 -9.63 -13.01 12.82
N GLU A 169 -9.38 -13.51 14.02
CA GLU A 169 -8.96 -12.66 15.16
C GLU A 169 -7.51 -12.15 15.03
N GLU A 170 -6.65 -12.78 14.20
CA GLU A 170 -5.25 -12.37 13.97
C GLU A 170 -5.01 -11.97 12.49
N TRP A 171 -4.60 -10.72 12.23
CA TRP A 171 -4.41 -10.20 10.86
C TRP A 171 -3.09 -9.45 10.66
N GLU A 172 -2.03 -10.18 10.91
CA GLU A 172 -0.66 -9.68 10.84
C GLU A 172 -0.15 -9.62 9.40
N THR A 173 0.49 -8.52 9.03
CA THR A 173 1.16 -8.35 7.74
C THR A 173 2.65 -8.59 7.81
N HIS A 174 3.23 -8.47 9.00
CA HIS A 174 4.67 -8.51 9.21
C HIS A 174 5.00 -9.19 10.53
N LEU A 175 5.97 -10.10 10.48
CA LEU A 175 6.62 -10.71 11.64
C LEU A 175 8.10 -10.35 11.59
N ALA A 176 8.65 -9.90 12.70
CA ALA A 176 10.10 -9.70 12.81
C ALA A 176 10.67 -10.33 14.08
N LYS A 177 11.83 -10.95 13.91
CA LYS A 177 12.66 -11.53 14.96
C LYS A 177 13.97 -10.77 15.06
N LYS A 178 14.51 -10.70 16.27
CA LYS A 178 15.80 -10.09 16.58
C LYS A 178 16.55 -10.96 17.59
N ALA A 179 17.83 -11.23 17.35
CA ALA A 179 18.69 -11.95 18.28
C ALA A 179 20.13 -11.42 18.27
N ASP A 180 20.90 -11.75 19.32
CA ASP A 180 22.31 -11.34 19.41
C ASP A 180 23.23 -12.30 18.62
N SER A 181 22.78 -13.53 18.35
CA SER A 181 23.52 -14.50 17.54
C SER A 181 22.71 -15.12 16.39
N LYS A 182 23.43 -15.58 15.36
CA LYS A 182 22.83 -16.28 14.22
C LYS A 182 22.15 -17.59 14.62
N VAL A 183 22.80 -18.34 15.51
CA VAL A 183 22.27 -19.62 16.01
C VAL A 183 20.94 -19.41 16.72
N GLU A 184 20.85 -18.39 17.59
CA GLU A 184 19.61 -18.06 18.27
C GLU A 184 18.49 -17.76 17.29
N ILE A 185 18.73 -16.91 16.27
CA ILE A 185 17.68 -16.55 15.31
C ILE A 185 17.22 -17.70 14.41
N GLU A 186 18.11 -18.64 14.12
CA GLU A 186 17.80 -19.86 13.36
C GLU A 186 17.10 -20.93 14.21
N SER A 187 17.35 -20.96 15.53
CA SER A 187 16.82 -21.95 16.46
C SER A 187 15.40 -21.67 17.00
N ASP A 188 14.75 -20.62 16.50
CA ASP A 188 13.40 -20.11 16.83
C ASP A 188 13.30 -19.23 18.10
N PRO A 189 13.75 -17.97 18.03
CA PRO A 189 13.43 -16.98 19.07
C PRO A 189 12.00 -16.47 18.87
N GLU A 190 11.36 -16.05 19.97
CA GLU A 190 10.02 -15.46 19.96
C GLU A 190 9.92 -14.30 18.96
N VAL A 191 8.75 -14.18 18.30
CA VAL A 191 8.45 -13.03 17.44
C VAL A 191 8.47 -11.76 18.29
N THR A 192 9.45 -10.90 18.04
CA THR A 192 9.67 -9.67 18.80
C THR A 192 8.80 -8.50 18.33
N TYR A 193 8.29 -8.55 17.09
CA TYR A 193 7.43 -7.51 16.52
C TYR A 193 6.42 -8.09 15.54
N ARG A 194 5.19 -7.56 15.63
CA ARG A 194 4.03 -7.90 14.80
C ARG A 194 3.42 -6.61 14.29
N GLN A 195 3.26 -6.50 12.98
CA GLN A 195 2.47 -5.41 12.39
C GLN A 195 1.05 -5.89 12.13
N ILE A 196 0.08 -5.18 12.69
CA ILE A 196 -1.35 -5.47 12.58
C ILE A 196 -2.00 -4.40 11.69
N ILE A 197 -2.87 -4.82 10.77
CA ILE A 197 -3.63 -3.90 9.91
C ILE A 197 -4.71 -3.20 10.72
N LYS A 198 -4.92 -1.90 10.49
CA LYS A 198 -6.14 -1.22 10.92
C LYS A 198 -7.22 -1.42 9.86
N LEU A 199 -8.26 -2.20 10.15
CA LEU A 199 -9.29 -2.55 9.17
C LEU A 199 -10.28 -1.40 8.88
N ASP A 200 -10.48 -0.50 9.84
CA ASP A 200 -11.37 0.67 9.78
C ASP A 200 -10.58 1.97 9.59
N ASP A 201 -9.78 2.04 8.53
CA ASP A 201 -8.94 3.21 8.28
C ASP A 201 -9.76 4.42 7.79
N SER A 202 -10.35 5.14 8.74
CA SER A 202 -11.04 6.41 8.53
C SER A 202 -10.16 7.52 7.98
N CYS A 203 -8.83 7.36 8.03
CA CYS A 203 -7.87 8.34 7.57
C CYS A 203 -7.36 8.04 6.15
N ALA A 204 -7.71 6.90 5.55
CA ALA A 204 -7.21 6.47 4.24
C ALA A 204 -7.46 7.50 3.11
N THR A 205 -8.54 8.27 3.21
CA THR A 205 -8.89 9.31 2.22
C THR A 205 -8.21 10.65 2.46
N VAL A 206 -7.69 10.90 3.67
CA VAL A 206 -7.12 12.20 4.08
C VAL A 206 -5.95 12.64 3.19
N PRO A 207 -5.00 11.76 2.81
CA PRO A 207 -3.93 12.14 1.88
C PRO A 207 -4.44 12.65 0.53
N PHE A 208 -5.63 12.23 0.11
CA PHE A 208 -6.22 12.61 -1.17
C PHE A 208 -7.24 13.75 -1.06
N ALA A 209 -7.19 14.53 0.03
CA ALA A 209 -7.99 15.72 0.17
C ALA A 209 -7.63 16.75 -0.92
N THR A 210 -8.65 17.18 -1.67
CA THR A 210 -8.54 18.16 -2.76
C THR A 210 -9.34 19.41 -2.42
N GLU A 211 -8.99 20.54 -2.99
CA GLU A 211 -9.77 21.80 -2.87
C GLU A 211 -11.20 21.68 -3.40
N THR A 212 -11.47 20.69 -4.27
CA THR A 212 -12.79 20.45 -4.87
C THR A 212 -13.56 19.27 -4.26
N ASP A 213 -13.13 18.77 -3.09
CA ASP A 213 -13.78 17.67 -2.36
C ASP A 213 -14.01 16.39 -3.19
N VAL A 214 -13.06 16.02 -4.05
CA VAL A 214 -13.19 14.86 -4.94
C VAL A 214 -13.49 13.57 -4.17
N MET A 215 -12.78 13.29 -3.07
CA MET A 215 -13.00 12.07 -2.28
C MET A 215 -14.35 12.08 -1.57
N SER A 216 -14.76 13.22 -1.03
CA SER A 216 -16.08 13.36 -0.38
C SER A 216 -17.22 13.13 -1.38
N LYS A 217 -17.06 13.59 -2.63
CA LYS A 217 -18.02 13.36 -3.73
C LYS A 217 -18.02 11.92 -4.23
N ALA A 218 -16.84 11.28 -4.30
CA ALA A 218 -16.70 9.90 -4.77
C ALA A 218 -17.21 8.87 -3.73
N GLN A 219 -17.22 9.24 -2.45
CA GLN A 219 -17.60 8.38 -1.32
C GLN A 219 -16.98 6.97 -1.42
N PRO A 220 -15.64 6.86 -1.52
CA PRO A 220 -15.00 5.60 -1.88
C PRO A 220 -15.20 4.52 -0.80
N LEU A 221 -15.20 3.27 -1.24
CA LEU A 221 -14.96 2.13 -0.35
C LEU A 221 -13.46 1.99 -0.17
N VAL A 222 -13.00 1.99 1.08
CA VAL A 222 -11.64 1.60 1.45
C VAL A 222 -11.62 0.09 1.59
N ILE A 223 -10.75 -0.57 0.84
CA ILE A 223 -10.66 -2.03 0.76
C ILE A 223 -9.25 -2.45 1.11
N HIS A 224 -9.14 -3.40 2.03
CA HIS A 224 -7.89 -4.07 2.34
C HIS A 224 -8.00 -5.54 1.98
N VAL A 225 -6.98 -6.06 1.31
CA VAL A 225 -6.86 -7.47 0.97
C VAL A 225 -5.53 -7.97 1.53
N LEU A 226 -5.59 -9.11 2.23
CA LEU A 226 -4.44 -9.78 2.83
C LEU A 226 -4.41 -11.23 2.32
N ALA A 227 -3.26 -11.72 1.88
CA ALA A 227 -3.09 -13.14 1.56
C ALA A 227 -3.40 -14.02 2.79
N ARG A 228 -4.06 -15.16 2.61
CA ARG A 228 -4.24 -16.13 3.71
C ARG A 228 -2.96 -16.89 4.01
N SER A 229 -2.18 -17.14 2.96
CA SER A 229 -0.88 -17.79 3.07
C SER A 229 0.21 -16.78 3.40
N TRP A 230 1.23 -17.22 4.13
CA TRP A 230 2.49 -16.50 4.26
C TRP A 230 3.44 -16.73 3.08
N GLU A 231 3.10 -17.66 2.20
CA GLU A 231 3.90 -17.99 1.02
C GLU A 231 3.66 -16.95 -0.10
N GLU A 232 4.49 -17.03 -1.13
CA GLU A 232 4.43 -16.12 -2.28
C GLU A 232 3.04 -16.18 -2.95
N GLN A 233 2.44 -15.01 -3.15
CA GLN A 233 1.13 -14.87 -3.78
C GLN A 233 1.06 -13.57 -4.58
N ASP A 234 0.66 -13.67 -5.84
CA ASP A 234 0.36 -12.52 -6.69
C ASP A 234 -0.99 -11.91 -6.30
N LEU A 235 -0.98 -11.12 -5.22
CA LEU A 235 -2.18 -10.52 -4.68
C LEU A 235 -2.77 -9.45 -5.61
N VAL A 236 -1.91 -8.69 -6.29
CA VAL A 236 -2.34 -7.64 -7.22
C VAL A 236 -3.03 -8.27 -8.43
N GLY A 237 -2.47 -9.33 -8.99
CA GLY A 237 -3.09 -10.09 -10.08
C GLY A 237 -4.37 -10.80 -9.66
N LEU A 238 -4.50 -11.24 -8.39
CA LEU A 238 -5.76 -11.78 -7.87
C LEU A 238 -6.87 -10.72 -7.86
N VAL A 239 -6.57 -9.51 -7.37
CA VAL A 239 -7.51 -8.38 -7.36
C VAL A 239 -7.87 -7.95 -8.79
N GLU A 240 -6.90 -7.92 -9.69
CA GLU A 240 -7.14 -7.64 -11.12
C GLU A 240 -8.13 -8.65 -11.73
N LYS A 241 -7.89 -9.95 -11.55
CA LYS A 241 -8.79 -10.99 -12.06
C LYS A 241 -10.17 -10.94 -11.42
N ALA A 242 -10.26 -10.57 -10.14
CA ALA A 242 -11.55 -10.37 -9.48
C ALA A 242 -12.33 -9.20 -10.09
N ALA A 243 -11.64 -8.10 -10.41
CA ALA A 243 -12.23 -6.95 -11.10
C ALA A 243 -12.72 -7.32 -12.51
N GLU A 244 -11.91 -8.07 -13.27
CA GLU A 244 -12.28 -8.58 -14.60
C GLU A 244 -13.53 -9.48 -14.55
N ARG A 245 -13.57 -10.46 -13.64
CA ARG A 245 -14.73 -11.36 -13.47
C ARG A 245 -16.00 -10.62 -13.05
N ALA A 246 -15.86 -9.55 -12.26
CA ALA A 246 -16.97 -8.68 -11.90
C ALA A 246 -17.50 -7.84 -13.07
N GLY A 247 -16.73 -7.73 -14.16
CA GLY A 247 -17.06 -6.91 -15.33
C GLY A 247 -16.61 -5.45 -15.19
N MET A 248 -15.58 -5.17 -14.38
CA MET A 248 -14.95 -3.87 -14.36
C MET A 248 -14.25 -3.65 -15.70
N ASN A 249 -14.63 -2.60 -16.41
CA ASN A 249 -14.00 -2.20 -17.66
C ASN A 249 -13.04 -1.05 -17.39
N PRO A 250 -12.00 -0.88 -18.23
CA PRO A 250 -11.15 0.30 -18.16
C PRO A 250 -12.00 1.57 -18.21
N VAL A 251 -11.95 2.33 -17.13
CA VAL A 251 -12.71 3.58 -16.99
C VAL A 251 -11.95 4.72 -17.67
N TYR A 252 -10.63 4.55 -17.84
CA TYR A 252 -9.72 5.50 -18.48
C TYR A 252 -8.79 4.74 -19.43
N ALA A 253 -8.57 5.28 -20.64
CA ALA A 253 -7.38 4.92 -21.41
C ALA A 253 -6.16 5.44 -20.62
N VAL A 254 -5.36 4.51 -20.10
CA VAL A 254 -4.11 4.78 -19.36
C VAL A 254 -2.94 4.92 -20.32
#